data_AF-A0A951RC85-F1
#
_entry.id   AF-A0A951RC85-F1
#
_cell.length_a   1.000
_cell.length_b   1.000
_cell.length_c   1.000
_cell.angle_alpha   90.00
_cell.angle_beta   90.00
_cell.angle_gamma   90.00
#
_symmetry.space_group_name_H-M   'P 1'
#
loop_
_entity.id
_entity.type
_entity.pdbx_description
1 polymer ?
#
loop_
_entity_poly.entity_id
_entity_poly.type
_entity_poly.pdbx_seq_one_letter_code
_entity_poly.pdbx_strand_id
1 'polypeptide(L)'
;MQKEKGQNKKWFLVAGIFIFLILAFALNFVNVSEPTQKIPTTITGQSIIGDMFTDWSSGSLDVTIAKYLFWIIVAMLVTAALSFARFPPNGFIQFILGIIVSFLATAYITPDEVFVVLTSYTALGLTLVSILPFVIIIFFSAMLLSNENINDLSIGRIMMQIMLWLFFIGFLIYKLVAGYTGGEEMSLGARIVLFAVLGLSGLILVFNRRFRTWIRRFGLEIRSAEQQRIRHDQREAARQQAEAAAQAHAATVQHRRQDRRRR
;
A
#
# COMPACT_ATOMS: atom_id res chain seq x y z
N MET A 1 -35.44 -9.98 -15.25
CA MET A 1 -34.96 -10.61 -13.99
C MET A 1 -33.64 -11.42 -14.12
N GLN A 2 -32.80 -11.22 -15.14
CA GLN A 2 -31.56 -12.04 -15.33
C GLN A 2 -30.22 -11.34 -15.00
N LYS A 3 -30.23 -10.12 -14.42
CA LYS A 3 -28.98 -9.33 -14.22
C LYS A 3 -28.18 -9.65 -12.95
N GLU A 4 -28.72 -10.40 -11.97
CA GLU A 4 -28.04 -10.55 -10.67
C GLU A 4 -26.96 -11.64 -10.59
N LYS A 5 -27.00 -12.70 -11.41
CA LYS A 5 -26.04 -13.82 -11.26
C LYS A 5 -24.58 -13.48 -11.60
N GLY A 6 -24.31 -12.34 -12.23
CA GLY A 6 -22.96 -11.94 -12.63
C GLY A 6 -22.12 -11.25 -11.55
N GLN A 7 -22.76 -10.66 -10.54
CA GLN A 7 -22.07 -9.82 -9.55
C GLN A 7 -21.34 -10.67 -8.49
N ASN A 8 -21.92 -11.80 -8.10
CA ASN A 8 -21.37 -12.67 -7.05
C ASN A 8 -19.99 -13.26 -7.39
N LYS A 9 -19.70 -13.51 -8.68
CA LYS A 9 -18.41 -14.08 -9.09
C LYS A 9 -17.23 -13.10 -8.95
N LYS A 10 -17.47 -11.79 -9.06
CA LYS A 10 -16.43 -10.77 -8.91
C LYS A 10 -16.05 -10.58 -7.44
N TRP A 11 -17.07 -10.55 -6.58
CA TRP A 11 -16.87 -10.40 -5.14
C TRP A 11 -16.09 -11.56 -4.54
N PHE A 12 -16.34 -12.79 -5.00
CA PHE A 12 -15.60 -13.97 -4.54
C PHE A 12 -14.10 -13.90 -4.86
N LEU A 13 -13.71 -13.31 -6.00
CA LEU A 13 -12.30 -13.17 -6.38
C LEU A 13 -11.62 -12.06 -5.57
N VAL A 14 -12.28 -10.91 -5.41
CA VAL A 14 -11.77 -9.82 -4.56
C VAL A 14 -11.62 -10.27 -3.12
N ALA A 15 -12.63 -10.95 -2.57
CA ALA A 15 -12.57 -11.55 -1.24
C ALA A 15 -11.44 -12.59 -1.15
N GLY A 16 -11.25 -13.41 -2.18
CA GLY A 16 -10.13 -14.37 -2.24
C GLY A 16 -8.76 -13.70 -2.21
N ILE A 17 -8.55 -12.62 -2.97
CA ILE A 17 -7.30 -11.84 -2.95
C ILE A 17 -7.12 -11.20 -1.57
N PHE A 18 -8.17 -10.64 -0.99
CA PHE A 18 -8.08 -9.96 0.31
C PHE A 18 -7.79 -10.94 1.45
N ILE A 19 -8.49 -12.08 1.47
CA ILE A 19 -8.21 -13.19 2.40
C ILE A 19 -6.79 -13.70 2.21
N PHE A 20 -6.34 -13.86 0.96
CA PHE A 20 -4.96 -14.27 0.68
C PHE A 20 -3.95 -13.26 1.22
N LEU A 21 -4.17 -11.95 1.04
CA LEU A 21 -3.28 -10.92 1.58
C LEU A 21 -3.28 -10.92 3.11
N ILE A 22 -4.44 -11.04 3.74
CA ILE A 22 -4.55 -11.15 5.21
C ILE A 22 -3.82 -12.41 5.69
N LEU A 23 -4.02 -13.55 5.03
CA LEU A 23 -3.40 -14.81 5.42
C LEU A 23 -1.88 -14.78 5.21
N ALA A 24 -1.41 -14.25 4.07
CA ALA A 24 0.00 -14.08 3.79
C ALA A 24 0.65 -13.12 4.80
N PHE A 25 -0.04 -12.05 5.18
CA PHE A 25 0.40 -11.15 6.24
C PHE A 25 0.44 -11.89 7.58
N ALA A 26 -0.64 -12.53 8.02
CA ALA A 26 -0.71 -13.24 9.29
C ALA A 26 0.31 -14.38 9.41
N LEU A 27 0.53 -15.16 8.33
CA LEU A 27 1.52 -16.25 8.30
C LEU A 27 2.96 -15.75 8.43
N ASN A 28 3.23 -14.49 8.07
CA ASN A 28 4.53 -13.87 8.33
C ASN A 28 4.75 -13.54 9.82
N PHE A 29 3.69 -13.28 10.59
CA PHE A 29 3.81 -13.02 12.04
C PHE A 29 3.92 -14.31 12.86
N VAL A 30 3.28 -15.40 12.43
CA VAL A 30 3.28 -16.68 13.15
C VAL A 30 4.67 -17.35 13.16
N ASN A 31 5.59 -16.90 12.30
CA ASN A 31 6.86 -17.57 12.04
C ASN A 31 8.10 -16.72 12.34
N VAL A 32 7.91 -15.75 13.23
CA VAL A 32 9.02 -14.98 13.78
C VAL A 32 9.78 -15.89 14.74
N SER A 33 10.77 -16.62 14.21
CA SER A 33 11.73 -17.33 15.04
C SER A 33 12.47 -16.31 15.91
N GLU A 34 12.45 -16.50 17.23
CA GLU A 34 13.26 -15.69 18.13
C GLU A 34 14.73 -15.76 17.68
N PRO A 35 15.38 -14.63 17.37
CA PRO A 35 16.78 -14.65 16.97
C PRO A 35 17.59 -15.20 18.14
N THR A 36 18.22 -16.36 17.94
CA THR A 36 19.13 -16.99 18.93
C THR A 36 20.49 -16.26 18.98
N GLN A 37 20.53 -14.97 18.60
CA GLN A 37 21.74 -14.18 18.69
C GLN A 37 22.00 -13.85 20.14
N LYS A 38 23.10 -14.40 20.67
CA LYS A 38 23.68 -13.98 21.94
C LYS A 38 24.00 -12.50 21.83
N ILE A 39 23.20 -11.66 22.49
CA ILE A 39 23.40 -10.21 22.54
C ILE A 39 24.81 -9.97 23.13
N PRO A 40 25.74 -9.36 22.39
CA PRO A 40 27.02 -8.97 22.97
C PRO A 40 26.76 -7.89 24.01
N THR A 41 27.02 -8.18 25.28
CA THR A 41 26.74 -7.28 26.42
C THR A 41 27.79 -6.18 26.59
N THR A 42 28.74 -6.02 25.66
CA THR A 42 29.91 -5.16 25.86
C THR A 42 29.84 -3.93 24.95
N ILE A 43 29.45 -2.80 25.52
CA ILE A 43 29.50 -1.49 24.86
C ILE A 43 30.95 -1.00 24.93
N THR A 44 31.73 -1.23 23.88
CA THR A 44 33.05 -0.59 23.71
C THR A 44 32.84 0.83 23.19
N GLY A 45 33.23 1.85 23.96
CA GLY A 45 32.97 3.27 23.71
C GLY A 45 33.72 3.90 22.54
N GLN A 46 33.83 3.22 21.40
CA GLN A 46 34.17 3.85 20.12
C GLN A 46 32.89 4.46 19.51
N SER A 47 33.04 5.37 18.55
CA SER A 47 32.03 6.36 18.19
C SER A 47 30.65 5.75 17.85
N ILE A 48 29.66 5.97 18.72
CA ILE A 48 28.28 5.48 18.58
C ILE A 48 27.75 5.67 17.15
N ILE A 49 27.96 6.84 16.55
CA ILE A 49 27.42 7.21 15.23
C ILE A 49 28.13 6.46 14.08
N GLY A 50 29.45 6.26 14.17
CA GLY A 50 30.21 5.57 13.12
C GLY A 50 29.83 4.09 13.05
N ASP A 51 29.69 3.49 14.22
CA ASP A 51 29.36 2.07 14.37
C ASP A 51 27.91 1.78 13.91
N MET A 52 26.99 2.76 14.01
CA MET A 52 25.62 2.62 13.50
C MET A 52 25.57 2.26 12.00
N PHE A 53 26.40 2.92 11.19
CA PHE A 53 26.34 2.80 9.73
C PHE A 53 27.13 1.59 9.22
N THR A 54 28.19 1.19 9.93
CA THR A 54 28.95 -0.01 9.59
C THR A 54 28.14 -1.27 9.88
N ASP A 55 27.50 -1.35 11.05
CA ASP A 55 26.74 -2.53 11.49
C ASP A 55 25.39 -2.67 10.77
N TRP A 56 24.85 -1.57 10.24
CA TRP A 56 23.68 -1.61 9.35
C TRP A 56 23.91 -2.48 8.13
N SER A 57 25.14 -2.46 7.56
CA SER A 57 25.47 -3.22 6.36
C SER A 57 25.44 -4.74 6.56
N SER A 58 25.72 -5.21 7.79
CA SER A 58 25.61 -6.61 8.19
C SER A 58 24.19 -7.01 8.59
N GLY A 59 23.22 -6.09 8.54
CA GLY A 59 21.83 -6.36 8.92
C GLY A 59 21.62 -6.49 10.43
N SER A 60 22.63 -6.16 11.24
CA SER A 60 22.56 -6.16 12.70
C SER A 60 22.30 -4.74 13.18
N LEU A 61 21.05 -4.44 13.56
CA LEU A 61 20.72 -3.18 14.21
C LEU A 61 21.05 -3.27 15.69
N ASP A 62 21.93 -2.40 16.19
CA ASP A 62 22.21 -2.33 17.62
C ASP A 62 20.94 -2.01 18.43
N VAL A 63 20.80 -2.67 19.59
CA VAL A 63 19.62 -2.58 20.47
C VAL A 63 19.37 -1.15 20.92
N THR A 64 20.45 -0.41 21.19
CA THR A 64 20.36 0.96 21.68
C THR A 64 19.81 1.86 20.59
N ILE A 65 20.28 1.69 19.36
CA ILE A 65 19.77 2.40 18.17
C ILE A 65 18.30 2.09 17.96
N ALA A 66 17.93 0.81 18.01
CA ALA A 66 16.56 0.36 17.89
C ALA A 66 15.64 1.02 18.93
N LYS A 67 16.08 1.11 20.19
CA LYS A 67 15.35 1.79 21.26
C LYS A 67 15.15 3.27 20.99
N TYR A 68 16.17 3.98 20.47
CA TYR A 68 16.02 5.39 20.12
C TYR A 68 15.07 5.62 18.94
N LEU A 69 15.16 4.79 17.90
CA LEU A 69 14.21 4.85 16.78
C LEU A 69 12.79 4.57 17.24
N PHE A 70 12.61 3.56 18.08
CA PHE A 70 11.31 3.23 18.65
C PHE A 70 10.76 4.38 19.50
N TRP A 71 11.62 5.02 20.32
CA TRP A 71 11.26 6.21 21.09
C TRP A 71 10.78 7.36 20.21
N ILE A 72 11.47 7.66 19.11
CA ILE A 72 11.05 8.71 18.16
C ILE A 72 9.68 8.39 17.57
N ILE A 73 9.44 7.13 17.17
CA ILE A 73 8.14 6.69 16.63
C ILE A 73 7.03 6.85 17.68
N VAL A 74 7.27 6.39 18.90
CA VAL A 74 6.30 6.52 20.01
C VAL A 74 6.06 8.00 20.34
N ALA A 75 7.10 8.84 20.34
CA ALA A 75 6.98 10.28 20.57
C ALA A 75 6.08 10.95 19.52
N MET A 76 6.27 10.64 18.24
CA MET A 76 5.42 11.12 17.16
C MET A 76 3.98 10.63 17.31
N LEU A 77 3.78 9.35 17.65
CA LEU A 77 2.46 8.76 17.83
C LEU A 77 1.69 9.40 19.00
N VAL A 78 2.34 9.54 20.16
CA VAL A 78 1.73 10.16 21.34
C VAL A 78 1.44 11.63 21.07
N THR A 79 2.36 12.37 20.45
CA THR A 79 2.14 13.77 20.09
C THR A 79 0.97 13.92 19.11
N ALA A 80 0.86 13.04 18.11
CA ALA A 80 -0.27 13.04 17.19
C ALA A 80 -1.60 12.76 17.90
N ALA A 81 -1.61 11.82 18.85
CA ALA A 81 -2.80 11.50 19.65
C ALA A 81 -3.23 12.68 20.55
N LEU A 82 -2.28 13.33 21.22
CA LEU A 82 -2.54 14.53 22.04
C LEU A 82 -3.07 15.70 21.19
N SER A 83 -2.49 15.89 20.00
CA SER A 83 -2.94 16.91 19.04
C SER A 83 -4.35 16.64 18.53
N PHE A 84 -4.66 15.39 18.19
CA PHE A 84 -6.00 14.97 17.80
C PHE A 84 -7.03 15.19 18.92
N ALA A 85 -6.67 14.85 20.16
CA ALA A 85 -7.51 15.08 21.34
C ALA A 85 -7.62 16.56 21.76
N ARG A 86 -6.81 17.45 21.14
CA ARG A 86 -6.67 18.87 21.51
C ARG A 86 -6.32 19.08 22.99
N PHE A 87 -5.55 18.16 23.57
CA PHE A 87 -5.19 18.18 24.98
C PHE A 87 -3.68 18.06 25.17
N PRO A 88 -3.03 19.01 25.87
CA PRO A 88 -3.49 20.35 26.29
C PRO A 88 -3.67 21.33 25.11
N PRO A 89 -4.32 22.50 25.25
CA PRO A 89 -4.60 23.40 24.12
C PRO A 89 -3.34 24.01 23.45
N ASN A 90 -2.22 24.08 24.17
CA ASN A 90 -0.96 24.59 23.63
C ASN A 90 -0.14 23.45 22.97
N GLY A 91 0.12 23.56 21.67
CA GLY A 91 0.87 22.58 20.89
C GLY A 91 2.30 22.34 21.40
N PHE A 92 2.96 23.35 21.98
CA PHE A 92 4.29 23.17 22.57
C PHE A 92 4.24 22.28 23.81
N ILE A 93 3.21 22.43 24.66
CA ILE A 93 3.02 21.60 25.84
C ILE A 93 2.66 20.17 25.42
N GLN A 94 1.85 19.99 24.37
CA GLN A 94 1.56 18.66 23.80
C GLN A 94 2.85 17.94 23.38
N PHE A 95 3.76 18.65 22.70
CA PHE A 95 5.04 18.09 22.27
C PHE A 95 5.93 17.67 23.45
N ILE A 96 6.07 18.53 24.47
CA ILE A 96 6.84 18.21 25.70
C ILE A 96 6.23 17.00 26.41
N LEU A 97 4.91 16.96 26.58
CA LEU A 97 4.22 15.82 27.17
C LEU A 97 4.42 14.55 26.34
N GLY A 98 4.37 14.65 25.02
CA GLY A 98 4.64 13.55 24.10
C GLY A 98 6.05 12.98 24.28
N ILE A 99 7.06 13.83 24.43
CA ILE A 99 8.45 13.43 24.72
C ILE A 99 8.55 12.69 26.06
N ILE A 100 7.97 13.24 27.14
CA ILE A 100 8.06 12.64 28.48
C ILE A 100 7.35 11.28 28.50
N VAL A 101 6.13 11.21 27.97
CA VAL A 101 5.32 9.98 27.95
C VAL A 101 5.98 8.91 27.07
N SER A 102 6.48 9.27 25.89
CA SER A 102 7.19 8.32 25.03
C SER A 102 8.50 7.84 25.63
N PHE A 103 9.25 8.71 26.30
CA PHE A 103 10.47 8.32 27.01
C PHE A 103 10.15 7.30 28.10
N LEU A 104 9.14 7.57 28.94
CA LEU A 104 8.69 6.62 29.95
C LEU A 104 8.23 5.30 29.32
N ALA A 105 7.41 5.36 28.26
CA ALA A 105 6.94 4.17 27.56
C ALA A 105 8.10 3.32 27.04
N THR A 106 9.12 3.93 26.44
CA THR A 106 10.27 3.21 25.88
C THR A 106 11.31 2.80 26.91
N ALA A 107 11.43 3.50 28.03
CA ALA A 107 12.32 3.13 29.13
C ALA A 107 11.94 1.79 29.78
N TYR A 108 10.65 1.47 29.85
CA TYR A 108 10.15 0.21 30.39
C TYR A 108 10.12 -0.94 29.38
N ILE A 109 10.35 -0.67 28.10
CA ILE A 109 10.38 -1.72 27.07
C ILE A 109 11.71 -2.46 27.15
N THR A 110 11.61 -3.78 27.29
CA THR A 110 12.75 -4.69 27.30
C THR A 110 13.36 -4.82 25.90
N PRO A 111 14.68 -5.10 25.77
CA PRO A 111 15.29 -5.36 24.46
C PRO A 111 14.54 -6.42 23.64
N ASP A 112 14.06 -7.48 24.28
CA ASP A 112 13.36 -8.58 23.62
C ASP A 112 12.05 -8.11 22.96
N GLU A 113 11.28 -7.26 23.64
CA GLU A 113 10.07 -6.65 23.06
C GLU A 113 10.39 -5.77 21.84
N VAL A 114 11.50 -5.00 21.88
CA VAL A 114 11.94 -4.22 20.72
C VAL A 114 12.26 -5.13 19.54
N PHE A 115 12.95 -6.25 19.78
CA PHE A 115 13.26 -7.21 18.73
C PHE A 115 12.02 -7.89 18.15
N VAL A 116 11.03 -8.24 18.98
CA VAL A 116 9.75 -8.79 18.51
C VAL A 116 9.06 -7.79 17.56
N VAL A 117 9.04 -6.51 17.93
CA VAL A 117 8.47 -5.46 17.09
C VAL A 117 9.28 -5.26 15.80
N LEU A 118 10.62 -5.19 15.88
CA LEU A 118 11.48 -5.05 14.71
C LEU A 118 11.36 -6.23 13.75
N THR A 119 11.21 -7.44 14.27
CA THR A 119 11.09 -8.62 13.41
C THR A 119 9.80 -8.60 12.59
N SER A 120 8.73 -8.02 13.15
CA SER A 120 7.49 -7.75 12.40
C SER A 120 7.73 -6.80 11.22
N TYR A 121 8.60 -5.79 11.38
CA TYR A 121 8.99 -4.89 10.30
C TYR A 121 9.86 -5.56 9.24
N THR A 122 10.75 -6.46 9.63
CA THR A 122 11.50 -7.29 8.66
C THR A 122 10.56 -8.13 7.81
N ALA A 123 9.56 -8.76 8.44
CA ALA A 123 8.57 -9.55 7.74
C ALA A 123 7.71 -8.70 6.79
N LEU A 124 7.33 -7.49 7.22
CA LEU A 124 6.66 -6.49 6.37
C LEU A 124 7.55 -6.06 5.20
N GLY A 125 8.83 -5.79 5.45
CA GLY A 125 9.81 -5.42 4.42
C GLY A 125 9.98 -6.51 3.37
N LEU A 126 10.14 -7.76 3.80
CA LEU A 126 10.19 -8.93 2.91
C LEU A 126 8.90 -9.09 2.10
N THR A 127 7.75 -8.86 2.73
CA THR A 127 6.45 -8.88 2.08
C THR A 127 6.36 -7.79 1.01
N LEU A 128 6.75 -6.56 1.33
CA LEU A 128 6.76 -5.45 0.38
C LEU A 128 7.69 -5.73 -0.80
N VAL A 129 8.92 -6.17 -0.55
CA VAL A 129 9.91 -6.46 -1.61
C VAL A 129 9.42 -7.60 -2.52
N SER A 130 8.63 -8.55 -2.01
CA SER A 130 8.09 -9.65 -2.81
C SER A 130 6.78 -9.31 -3.53
N ILE A 131 5.86 -8.61 -2.86
CA ILE A 131 4.52 -8.29 -3.38
C ILE A 131 4.56 -7.06 -4.29
N LEU A 132 5.37 -6.05 -4.01
CA LEU A 132 5.38 -4.81 -4.78
C LEU A 132 5.75 -5.03 -6.26
N PRO A 133 6.80 -5.80 -6.61
CA PRO A 133 7.07 -6.16 -8.01
C PRO A 133 5.90 -6.90 -8.69
N PHE A 134 5.23 -7.79 -7.95
CA PHE A 134 4.06 -8.51 -8.46
C PHE A 134 2.90 -7.55 -8.77
N VAL A 135 2.61 -6.62 -7.85
CA VAL A 135 1.58 -5.58 -8.03
C VAL A 135 1.92 -4.68 -9.22
N ILE A 136 3.18 -4.26 -9.35
CA ILE A 136 3.65 -3.48 -10.50
C ILE A 136 3.35 -4.22 -11.81
N ILE A 137 3.67 -5.51 -11.91
CA ILE A 137 3.43 -6.31 -13.12
C ILE A 137 1.93 -6.46 -13.41
N ILE A 138 1.08 -6.56 -12.40
CA ILE A 138 -0.38 -6.52 -12.58
C ILE A 138 -0.80 -5.19 -13.21
N PHE A 139 -0.29 -4.06 -12.71
CA PHE A 139 -0.61 -2.74 -13.26
C PHE A 139 -0.09 -2.58 -14.69
N PHE A 140 1.13 -3.00 -14.98
CA PHE A 140 1.67 -3.01 -16.35
C PHE A 140 0.83 -3.89 -17.28
N SER A 141 0.42 -5.08 -16.82
CA SER A 141 -0.48 -5.95 -17.57
C SER A 141 -1.83 -5.27 -17.83
N ALA A 142 -2.39 -4.59 -16.83
CA ALA A 142 -3.63 -3.85 -16.97
C ALA A 142 -3.52 -2.69 -17.97
N MET A 143 -2.43 -1.92 -17.90
CA MET A 143 -2.15 -0.81 -18.79
C MET A 143 -2.02 -1.27 -20.25
N LEU A 144 -1.26 -2.34 -20.49
CA LEU A 144 -1.09 -2.93 -21.84
C LEU A 144 -2.41 -3.42 -22.45
N LEU A 145 -3.34 -3.87 -21.61
CA LEU A 145 -4.64 -4.43 -22.04
C LEU A 145 -5.77 -3.39 -22.13
N SER A 146 -5.57 -2.19 -21.58
CA SER A 146 -6.62 -1.17 -21.45
C SER A 146 -6.73 -0.23 -22.66
N ASN A 147 -5.70 -0.16 -23.52
CA ASN A 147 -5.55 0.93 -24.48
C ASN A 147 -6.21 0.72 -25.86
N GLU A 148 -6.97 -0.35 -26.10
CA GLU A 148 -7.51 -0.67 -27.43
C GLU A 148 -8.99 -1.08 -27.44
N ASN A 149 -9.64 -0.85 -28.58
CA ASN A 149 -10.96 -1.41 -28.89
C ASN A 149 -10.90 -2.95 -28.83
N ILE A 150 -12.03 -3.55 -28.43
CA ILE A 150 -12.15 -4.96 -28.02
C ILE A 150 -11.61 -5.97 -29.06
N ASN A 151 -11.53 -5.56 -30.33
CA ASN A 151 -11.23 -6.43 -31.47
C ASN A 151 -9.75 -6.45 -31.90
N ASP A 152 -8.93 -5.46 -31.52
CA ASP A 152 -7.60 -5.28 -32.10
C ASP A 152 -6.45 -5.51 -31.12
N LEU A 153 -6.53 -6.56 -30.29
CA LEU A 153 -5.37 -6.91 -29.48
C LEU A 153 -4.26 -7.47 -30.36
N SER A 154 -3.25 -6.63 -30.60
CA SER A 154 -2.02 -7.06 -31.23
C SER A 154 -1.43 -8.26 -30.48
N ILE A 155 -1.14 -9.33 -31.23
CA ILE A 155 -0.45 -10.54 -30.75
C ILE A 155 0.84 -10.15 -30.00
N GLY A 156 1.52 -9.10 -30.46
CA GLY A 156 2.74 -8.58 -29.83
C GLY A 156 2.56 -8.17 -28.37
N ARG A 157 1.43 -7.52 -28.01
CA ARG A 157 1.17 -7.13 -26.61
C ARG A 157 0.88 -8.33 -25.71
N ILE A 158 0.17 -9.32 -26.25
CA ILE A 158 -0.08 -10.58 -25.55
C ILE A 158 1.24 -11.29 -25.28
N MET A 159 2.13 -11.36 -26.27
CA MET A 159 3.46 -11.93 -26.11
C MET A 159 4.29 -11.15 -25.09
N MET A 160 4.30 -9.82 -25.16
CA MET A 160 5.00 -8.97 -24.20
C MET A 160 4.51 -9.20 -22.76
N GLN A 161 3.18 -9.29 -22.55
CA GLN A 161 2.61 -9.61 -21.25
C GLN A 161 3.10 -10.98 -20.76
N ILE A 162 3.07 -12.01 -21.60
CA ILE A 162 3.55 -13.36 -21.25
C ILE A 162 5.03 -13.34 -20.89
N MET A 163 5.85 -12.64 -21.67
CA MET A 163 7.29 -12.50 -21.41
C MET A 163 7.57 -11.81 -20.06
N LEU A 164 6.81 -10.75 -19.71
CA LEU A 164 6.94 -10.10 -18.40
C LEU A 164 6.64 -11.05 -17.24
N TRP A 165 5.58 -11.87 -17.36
CA TRP A 165 5.25 -12.86 -16.33
C TRP A 165 6.29 -13.98 -16.25
N LEU A 166 6.80 -14.47 -17.38
CA LEU A 166 7.87 -15.47 -17.42
C LEU A 166 9.17 -14.91 -16.79
N PHE A 167 9.54 -13.68 -17.12
CA PHE A 167 10.69 -13.01 -16.53
C PHE A 167 10.56 -12.90 -15.01
N PHE A 168 9.38 -12.49 -14.53
CA PHE A 168 9.11 -12.38 -13.10
C PHE A 168 9.12 -13.73 -12.37
N ILE A 169 8.51 -14.75 -12.96
CA ILE A 169 8.57 -16.13 -12.43
C ILE A 169 10.02 -16.61 -12.38
N GLY A 170 10.81 -16.37 -13.43
CA GLY A 170 12.23 -16.68 -13.47
C GLY A 170 13.02 -15.96 -12.37
N PHE A 171 12.74 -14.67 -12.14
CA PHE A 171 13.33 -13.90 -11.04
C PHE A 171 12.97 -14.47 -9.66
N LEU A 172 11.71 -14.86 -9.43
CA LEU A 172 11.29 -15.49 -8.18
C LEU A 172 11.98 -16.85 -7.96
N ILE A 173 12.08 -17.68 -9.01
CA ILE A 173 12.80 -18.95 -8.94
C ILE A 173 14.27 -18.71 -8.65
N TYR A 174 14.91 -17.75 -9.32
CA TYR A 174 16.30 -17.36 -9.05
C TYR A 174 16.50 -16.94 -7.60
N LYS A 175 15.63 -16.07 -7.06
CA LYS A 175 15.69 -15.65 -5.65
C LYS A 175 15.53 -16.83 -4.69
N LEU A 176 14.63 -17.75 -5.00
CA LEU A 176 14.38 -18.94 -4.21
C LEU A 176 15.62 -19.86 -4.21
N VAL A 177 16.18 -20.16 -5.39
CA VAL A 177 17.42 -20.95 -5.52
C VAL A 177 18.58 -20.27 -4.81
N ALA A 178 18.80 -18.97 -5.04
CA ALA A 178 19.87 -18.21 -4.40
C ALA A 178 19.77 -18.26 -2.87
N GLY A 179 18.55 -18.19 -2.32
CA GLY A 179 18.32 -18.35 -0.88
C GLY A 179 18.61 -19.76 -0.36
N TYR A 180 18.40 -20.81 -1.16
CA TYR A 180 18.76 -22.19 -0.76
C TYR A 180 20.25 -22.48 -0.92
N THR A 181 20.92 -21.92 -1.93
CA THR A 181 22.33 -22.22 -2.22
C THR A 181 23.32 -21.27 -1.55
N GLY A 182 22.90 -20.05 -1.24
CA GLY A 182 23.76 -18.98 -0.71
C GLY A 182 24.13 -19.13 0.77
N GLY A 183 23.62 -20.14 1.46
CA GLY A 183 23.86 -20.35 2.90
C GLY A 183 23.16 -19.34 3.82
N GLU A 184 22.53 -18.30 3.27
CA GLU A 184 21.65 -17.40 4.01
C GLU A 184 20.35 -18.13 4.35
N GLU A 185 20.09 -18.34 5.64
CA GLU A 185 18.82 -18.93 6.06
C GLU A 185 17.67 -17.96 5.78
N MET A 186 17.00 -18.13 4.62
CA MET A 186 15.74 -17.42 4.38
C MET A 186 14.75 -17.77 5.48
N SER A 187 14.15 -16.75 6.11
CA SER A 187 13.09 -16.96 7.08
C SER A 187 11.94 -17.77 6.47
N LEU A 188 11.30 -18.63 7.28
CA LEU A 188 10.21 -19.47 6.79
C LEU A 188 9.05 -18.62 6.24
N GLY A 189 8.79 -17.44 6.84
CA GLY A 189 7.86 -16.45 6.31
C GLY A 189 8.21 -16.00 4.88
N ALA A 190 9.47 -15.63 4.63
CA ALA A 190 9.93 -15.25 3.29
C ALA A 190 9.72 -16.38 2.27
N ARG A 191 10.01 -17.63 2.65
CA ARG A 191 9.78 -18.80 1.79
C ARG A 191 8.30 -18.95 1.45
N ILE A 192 7.42 -18.89 2.46
CA ILE A 192 5.97 -18.99 2.26
C ILE A 192 5.48 -17.89 1.32
N VAL A 193 5.89 -16.64 1.54
CA VAL A 193 5.51 -15.51 0.66
C VAL A 193 6.01 -15.74 -0.76
N LEU A 194 7.27 -16.12 -0.95
CA LEU A 194 7.82 -16.35 -2.29
C LEU A 194 7.11 -17.50 -3.00
N PHE A 195 6.85 -18.62 -2.33
CA PHE A 195 6.09 -19.73 -2.90
C PHE A 195 4.65 -19.34 -3.24
N ALA A 196 4.01 -18.54 -2.38
CA ALA A 196 2.65 -18.06 -2.60
C ALA A 196 2.58 -17.10 -3.81
N VAL A 197 3.49 -16.14 -3.91
CA VAL A 197 3.58 -15.20 -5.04
C VAL A 197 3.97 -15.93 -6.33
N LEU A 198 4.89 -16.91 -6.26
CA LEU A 198 5.28 -17.76 -7.39
C LEU A 198 4.09 -18.58 -7.89
N GLY A 199 3.36 -19.24 -6.99
CA GLY A 199 2.16 -20.02 -7.30
C GLY A 199 1.06 -19.16 -7.92
N LEU A 200 0.82 -17.97 -7.36
CA LEU A 200 -0.16 -17.03 -7.89
C LEU A 200 0.26 -16.50 -9.28
N SER A 201 1.53 -16.22 -9.48
CA SER A 201 2.09 -15.80 -10.78
C SER A 201 1.96 -16.89 -11.83
N GLY A 202 2.27 -18.13 -11.47
CA GLY A 202 2.07 -19.31 -12.32
C GLY A 202 0.59 -19.52 -12.67
N LEU A 203 -0.31 -19.34 -11.69
CA LEU A 203 -1.75 -19.43 -11.89
C LEU A 203 -2.23 -18.35 -12.87
N ILE A 204 -1.76 -17.11 -12.74
CA ILE A 204 -2.08 -16.02 -13.68
C ILE A 204 -1.62 -16.37 -15.09
N LEU A 205 -0.43 -16.97 -15.24
CA LEU A 205 0.10 -17.37 -16.54
C LEU A 205 -0.71 -18.52 -17.17
N VAL A 206 -1.07 -19.55 -16.40
CA VAL A 206 -1.90 -20.68 -16.86
C VAL A 206 -3.31 -20.22 -17.22
N PHE A 207 -3.93 -19.37 -16.38
CA PHE A 207 -5.28 -18.85 -16.58
C PHE A 207 -5.29 -17.49 -17.30
N ASN A 208 -4.26 -17.18 -18.10
CA ASN A 208 -4.08 -15.87 -18.75
C ASN A 208 -5.34 -15.43 -19.53
N ARG A 209 -6.04 -16.36 -20.21
CA ARG A 209 -7.30 -16.05 -20.89
C ARG A 209 -8.34 -15.43 -19.95
N ARG A 210 -8.57 -16.04 -18.79
CA ARG A 210 -9.54 -15.55 -17.78
C ARG A 210 -9.07 -14.26 -17.12
N PHE A 211 -7.79 -14.21 -16.77
CA PHE A 211 -7.17 -13.04 -16.16
C PHE A 211 -7.30 -11.79 -17.04
N ARG A 212 -7.02 -11.90 -18.35
CA ARG A 212 -7.20 -10.80 -19.31
C ARG A 212 -8.65 -10.31 -19.37
N THR A 213 -9.62 -11.23 -19.42
CA THR A 213 -11.03 -10.85 -19.40
C THR A 213 -11.41 -10.14 -18.11
N TRP A 214 -10.86 -10.58 -16.98
CA TRP A 214 -11.10 -9.96 -15.67
C TRP A 214 -10.50 -8.55 -15.60
N ILE A 215 -9.22 -8.38 -15.94
CA ILE A 215 -8.55 -7.07 -15.97
C ILE A 215 -9.28 -6.08 -16.87
N ARG A 216 -9.72 -6.51 -18.06
CA ARG A 216 -10.44 -5.63 -18.98
C ARG A 216 -11.75 -5.13 -18.37
N ARG A 217 -12.51 -6.01 -17.71
CA ARG A 217 -13.75 -5.61 -17.03
C ARG A 217 -13.46 -4.59 -15.93
N PHE A 218 -12.41 -4.81 -15.16
CA PHE A 218 -11.99 -3.89 -14.11
C PHE A 218 -11.60 -2.51 -14.67
N GLY A 219 -10.82 -2.46 -15.76
CA GLY A 219 -10.46 -1.22 -16.42
C GLY A 219 -11.67 -0.47 -17.02
N LEU A 220 -12.63 -1.19 -17.60
CA LEU A 220 -13.89 -0.61 -18.09
C LEU A 220 -14.74 -0.05 -16.95
N GLU A 221 -14.80 -0.73 -15.80
CA GLU A 221 -15.54 -0.26 -14.62
C GLU A 221 -14.95 1.04 -14.08
N ILE A 222 -13.62 1.13 -13.94
CA ILE A 222 -12.93 2.36 -13.51
C ILE A 222 -13.23 3.52 -14.46
N ARG A 223 -13.07 3.31 -15.76
CA ARG A 223 -13.36 4.34 -16.77
C ARG A 223 -14.83 4.76 -16.75
N SER A 224 -15.74 3.82 -16.55
CA SER A 224 -17.17 4.12 -16.46
C SER A 224 -17.52 4.94 -15.22
N ALA A 225 -16.87 4.66 -14.09
CA ALA A 225 -17.05 5.42 -12.85
C ALA A 225 -16.47 6.85 -12.99
N GLU A 226 -15.32 6.98 -13.65
CA GLU A 226 -14.71 8.28 -13.95
C GLU A 226 -15.57 9.10 -14.92
N GLN A 227 -16.07 8.50 -15.99
CA GLN A 227 -17.00 9.16 -16.91
C GLN A 227 -18.32 9.56 -16.22
N GLN A 228 -18.81 8.78 -15.26
CA GLN A 228 -19.98 9.15 -14.47
C GLN A 228 -19.71 10.38 -13.59
N ARG A 229 -18.54 10.46 -12.95
CA ARG A 229 -18.12 11.64 -12.18
C ARG A 229 -18.02 12.87 -13.06
N ILE A 230 -17.33 12.78 -14.19
CA ILE A 230 -17.20 13.91 -15.13
C ILE A 230 -18.57 14.38 -15.64
N ARG A 231 -19.50 13.46 -15.94
CA ARG A 231 -20.87 13.82 -16.34
C ARG A 231 -21.67 14.46 -15.22
N HIS A 232 -21.45 14.04 -13.98
CA HIS A 232 -22.06 14.65 -12.81
C HIS A 232 -21.58 16.10 -12.64
N ASP A 233 -20.28 16.31 -12.68
CA ASP A 233 -19.66 17.63 -12.53
C ASP A 233 -20.08 18.59 -13.66
N GLN A 234 -20.17 18.09 -14.91
CA GLN A 234 -20.68 18.86 -16.04
C GLN A 234 -22.15 19.27 -15.88
N ARG A 235 -22.98 18.39 -15.29
CA ARG A 235 -24.38 18.70 -15.01
C ARG A 235 -24.53 19.73 -13.90
N GLU A 236 -23.70 19.65 -12.86
CA GLU A 236 -23.69 20.64 -11.78
C GLU A 236 -23.23 22.01 -12.30
N ALA A 237 -22.17 22.05 -13.11
CA ALA A 237 -21.71 23.29 -13.74
C ALA A 237 -22.79 23.90 -14.65
N ALA A 238 -23.47 23.08 -15.46
CA ALA A 238 -24.56 23.56 -16.32
C ALA A 238 -25.76 24.08 -15.51
N ARG A 239 -26.09 23.45 -14.38
CA ARG A 239 -27.13 23.93 -13.45
C ARG A 239 -26.76 25.28 -12.85
N GLN A 240 -25.54 25.43 -12.36
CA GLN A 240 -25.05 26.70 -11.82
C GLN A 240 -25.08 27.83 -12.86
N GLN A 241 -24.70 27.54 -14.11
CA GLN A 241 -24.79 28.51 -15.21
C GLN A 241 -26.24 28.90 -15.54
N ALA A 242 -27.16 27.93 -15.56
CA ALA A 242 -28.57 28.21 -15.80
C ALA A 242 -29.20 29.04 -14.68
N GLU A 243 -28.85 28.76 -13.42
CA GLU A 243 -29.30 29.54 -12.25
C GLU A 243 -28.75 30.98 -12.30
N ALA A 244 -27.46 31.16 -12.62
CA ALA A 244 -26.87 32.48 -12.78
C ALA A 244 -27.52 33.29 -13.92
N ALA A 245 -27.79 32.65 -15.06
CA ALA A 245 -28.49 33.28 -16.17
C ALA A 245 -29.94 33.67 -15.82
N ALA A 246 -30.65 32.81 -15.08
CA ALA A 246 -32.00 33.09 -14.61
C ALA A 246 -32.03 34.28 -13.63
N GLN A 247 -31.06 34.35 -12.71
CA GLN A 247 -30.91 35.48 -11.79
C GLN A 247 -30.58 36.78 -12.53
N ALA A 248 -29.67 36.75 -13.51
CA ALA A 248 -29.33 37.92 -14.32
C ALA A 248 -30.54 38.43 -15.14
N HIS A 249 -31.31 37.52 -15.74
CA HIS A 249 -32.55 37.87 -16.44
C HIS A 249 -33.59 38.47 -15.49
N ALA A 250 -33.80 37.87 -14.30
CA ALA A 250 -34.71 38.39 -13.29
C ALA A 250 -34.32 39.80 -12.83
N ALA A 251 -33.03 40.05 -12.57
CA ALA A 251 -32.51 41.37 -12.23
C ALA A 251 -32.76 42.40 -13.35
N THR A 252 -32.53 42.02 -14.61
CA THR A 252 -32.78 42.89 -15.77
C THR A 252 -34.27 43.26 -15.89
N VAL A 253 -35.18 42.31 -15.67
CA VAL A 253 -36.62 42.55 -15.68
C VAL A 253 -37.05 43.48 -14.53
N GLN A 254 -36.48 43.30 -13.34
CA GLN A 254 -36.74 44.18 -12.19
C GLN A 254 -36.28 45.62 -12.46
N HIS A 255 -35.08 45.81 -13.04
CA HIS A 255 -34.57 47.12 -13.41
C HIS A 255 -35.50 47.83 -14.41
N ARG A 256 -35.91 47.14 -15.49
CA ARG A 256 -36.86 47.71 -16.48
C ARG A 256 -38.21 48.09 -15.88
N ARG A 257 -38.69 47.32 -14.89
CA ARG A 257 -39.93 47.64 -14.16
C ARG A 257 -39.77 48.88 -13.29
N GLN A 258 -38.62 49.08 -12.66
CA GLN A 258 -38.32 50.29 -11.89
C GLN A 258 -38.23 51.52 -12.79
N ASP A 259 -37.58 51.42 -13.96
CA ASP A 259 -37.49 52.53 -14.92
C ASP A 259 -38.85 52.96 -15.44
N ARG A 260 -39.75 52.00 -15.72
CA ARG A 260 -41.13 52.30 -16.14
C ARG A 260 -41.96 52.98 -15.05
N ARG A 261 -41.65 52.78 -13.77
CA ARG A 261 -42.34 53.45 -12.65
C ARG A 261 -41.85 54.88 -12.42
N ARG A 262 -40.69 55.26 -12.97
CA ARG A 262 -40.10 56.60 -12.81
C ARG A 262 -40.51 57.57 -13.92
N ARG A 263 -41.10 57.07 -15.01
CA ARG A 263 -41.68 57.88 -16.08
C ARG A 263 -43.16 58.07 -15.84
#